data_AF-A0A1I5LBW4-F1
#
_entry.id   AF-A0A1I5LBW4-F1
#
_cell.length_a   1.000
_cell.length_b   1.000
_cell.length_c   1.000
_cell.angle_alpha   90.00
_cell.angle_beta   90.00
_cell.angle_gamma   90.00
#
_symmetry.space_group_name_H-M   'P 1'
#
loop_
_entity.id
_entity.type
_entity.pdbx_description
1 polymer ?
#
loop_
_entity_poly.entity_id
_entity_poly.type
_entity_poly.pdbx_seq_one_letter_code
_entity_poly.pdbx_strand_id
1 'polypeptide(L)'
;MTTDEIAAAVQAGEADILELWRAVERFVWKMARRKIASLDGKRGVDVFDLAQVGFVSMLEALNRFDAAKGGSFIGQLSMSLKTGFAEATGCRTARAFNEPLDNSISLETPLTDEEDGDVLGDLIIDPAEELAFDDVAAADMAQRLHEALETALETLPELQKTAIVKRYYMDEKADSKALNAALRALRHPSISKGLRGFL
;
A
#
# COMPACT_ATOMS: atom_id res chain seq x y z
N MET A 1 1.49 -10.46 49.92
CA MET A 1 2.47 -11.25 49.16
C MET A 1 3.14 -10.35 48.14
N THR A 2 4.42 -10.58 47.87
CA THR A 2 5.12 -9.94 46.75
C THR A 2 4.60 -10.49 45.42
N THR A 3 4.80 -9.78 44.31
CA THR A 3 4.39 -10.28 42.98
C THR A 3 5.06 -11.62 42.66
N ASP A 4 6.31 -11.81 43.10
CA ASP A 4 7.07 -13.03 42.87
C ASP A 4 6.50 -14.22 43.65
N GLU A 5 6.08 -14.00 44.90
CA GLU A 5 5.37 -15.00 45.72
C GLU A 5 4.03 -15.39 45.10
N ILE A 6 3.25 -14.43 44.61
CA ILE A 6 1.96 -14.70 43.96
C ILE A 6 2.19 -15.51 42.68
N ALA A 7 3.19 -15.15 41.86
CA ALA A 7 3.51 -15.89 40.65
C ALA A 7 3.91 -17.35 40.95
N ALA A 8 4.73 -17.58 41.98
CA ALA A 8 5.11 -18.92 42.41
C ALA A 8 3.90 -19.72 42.94
N ALA A 9 3.01 -19.10 43.74
CA ALA A 9 1.80 -19.74 44.23
C ALA A 9 0.84 -20.12 43.09
N VAL A 10 0.70 -19.26 42.07
CA VAL A 10 -0.09 -19.57 40.87
C VAL A 10 0.52 -20.73 40.09
N GLN A 11 1.85 -20.79 39.91
CA GLN A 11 2.52 -21.95 39.27
C GLN A 11 2.31 -23.26 40.05
N ALA A 12 2.25 -23.19 41.38
CA ALA A 12 1.97 -24.34 42.25
C ALA A 12 0.49 -24.75 42.29
N GLY A 13 -0.40 -23.95 41.68
CA GLY A 13 -1.86 -24.17 41.73
C GLY A 13 -2.50 -23.77 43.06
N GLU A 14 -1.78 -23.02 43.89
CA GLU A 14 -2.23 -22.58 45.22
C GLU A 14 -2.95 -21.23 45.20
N ALA A 15 -2.82 -20.46 44.11
CA ALA A 15 -3.48 -19.17 43.91
C ALA A 15 -4.12 -19.05 42.51
N ASP A 16 -5.10 -18.15 42.39
CA ASP A 16 -5.80 -17.88 41.12
C ASP A 16 -4.95 -16.97 40.21
N ILE A 17 -4.93 -17.26 38.91
CA ILE A 17 -4.26 -16.43 37.90
C ILE A 17 -4.75 -14.97 37.91
N LEU A 18 -6.02 -14.74 38.28
CA LEU A 18 -6.59 -13.39 38.39
C LEU A 18 -6.02 -12.60 39.57
N GLU A 19 -5.51 -13.27 40.61
CA GLU A 19 -4.82 -12.60 41.71
C GLU A 19 -3.49 -12.04 41.23
N LEU A 20 -2.74 -12.81 40.44
CA LEU A 20 -1.52 -12.34 39.80
C LEU A 20 -1.80 -11.18 38.84
N TRP A 21 -2.87 -11.29 38.04
CA TRP A 21 -3.28 -10.20 37.14
C TRP A 21 -3.52 -8.90 37.90
N ARG A 22 -4.33 -8.90 38.96
CA ARG A 22 -4.60 -7.71 39.78
C ARG A 22 -3.31 -7.11 40.36
N ALA A 23 -2.33 -7.94 40.72
CA ALA A 23 -1.05 -7.48 41.24
C ALA A 23 -0.20 -6.75 40.18
N VAL A 24 -0.29 -7.14 38.90
CA VAL A 24 0.54 -6.58 37.81
C VAL A 24 -0.20 -5.63 36.86
N GLU A 25 -1.52 -5.57 36.93
CA GLU A 25 -2.37 -4.80 36.02
C GLU A 25 -1.91 -3.34 35.89
N ARG A 26 -1.66 -2.66 37.02
CA ARG A 26 -1.18 -1.26 37.02
C ARG A 26 0.16 -1.10 36.27
N PHE A 27 1.05 -2.08 36.38
CA PHE A 27 2.32 -2.08 35.69
C PHE A 27 2.13 -2.26 34.18
N VAL A 28 1.28 -3.22 33.77
CA VAL A 28 0.92 -3.44 32.36
C VAL A 28 0.34 -2.17 31.74
N TRP A 29 -0.64 -1.54 32.40
CA TRP A 29 -1.24 -0.28 31.97
C TRP A 29 -0.23 0.86 31.83
N LYS A 30 0.74 0.95 32.74
CA LYS A 30 1.83 1.93 32.66
C LYS A 30 2.72 1.68 31.43
N MET A 31 3.03 0.42 31.15
CA MET A 31 3.85 0.03 29.99
C MET A 31 3.09 0.25 28.68
N ALA A 32 1.80 -0.08 28.63
CA ALA A 32 0.92 0.15 27.47
C ALA A 32 0.86 1.64 27.12
N ARG A 33 0.58 2.52 28.09
CA ARG A 33 0.56 3.99 27.86
C ARG A 33 1.90 4.52 27.34
N ARG A 34 3.01 4.04 27.90
CA ARG A 34 4.36 4.41 27.42
C ARG A 34 4.57 3.98 25.98
N LYS A 35 4.08 2.79 25.59
CA LYS A 35 4.19 2.29 24.23
C LYS A 35 3.32 3.12 23.28
N ILE A 36 2.06 3.41 23.61
CA ILE A 36 1.20 4.29 22.80
C ILE A 36 1.84 5.66 22.57
N ALA A 37 2.37 6.28 23.63
CA ALA A 37 3.07 7.57 23.51
C ALA A 37 4.30 7.49 22.57
N SER A 38 4.96 6.34 22.47
CA SER A 38 6.09 6.14 21.54
C SER A 38 5.67 5.87 20.10
N LEU A 39 4.39 5.54 19.84
CA LEU A 39 3.87 5.30 18.51
C LEU A 39 3.36 6.60 17.85
N ASP A 40 3.13 7.65 18.61
CA ASP A 40 2.73 8.98 18.10
C ASP A 40 1.49 8.92 17.18
N GLY A 41 0.46 8.18 17.62
CA GLY A 41 -0.79 7.99 16.86
C GLY A 41 -0.73 6.98 15.72
N LYS A 42 0.42 6.33 15.49
CA LYS A 42 0.61 5.34 14.41
C LYS A 42 0.18 3.93 14.80
N ARG A 43 0.10 3.03 13.82
CA ARG A 43 -0.21 1.59 13.95
C ARG A 43 -1.66 1.24 14.31
N GLY A 44 -2.53 2.24 14.53
CA GLY A 44 -3.96 2.03 14.73
C GLY A 44 -4.31 1.17 15.95
N VAL A 45 -3.45 1.17 16.97
CA VAL A 45 -3.68 0.45 18.24
C VAL A 45 -3.98 1.44 19.36
N ASP A 46 -4.90 1.06 20.25
CA ASP A 46 -5.22 1.81 21.45
C ASP A 46 -4.55 1.20 22.69
N VAL A 47 -4.50 1.96 23.79
CA VAL A 47 -3.99 1.53 25.08
C VAL A 47 -4.71 0.29 25.60
N PHE A 48 -6.01 0.15 25.31
CA PHE A 48 -6.79 -1.02 25.71
C PHE A 48 -6.37 -2.29 24.96
N ASP A 49 -5.99 -2.18 23.68
CA ASP A 49 -5.46 -3.32 22.90
C ASP A 49 -4.16 -3.82 23.53
N LEU A 50 -3.25 -2.89 23.84
CA LEU A 50 -1.99 -3.25 24.50
C LEU A 50 -2.20 -3.76 25.93
N ALA A 51 -3.20 -3.25 26.66
CA ALA A 51 -3.53 -3.77 27.98
C ALA A 51 -4.01 -5.23 27.92
N GLN A 52 -4.83 -5.58 26.92
CA GLN A 52 -5.26 -6.97 26.68
C GLN A 52 -4.09 -7.88 26.31
N VAL A 53 -3.19 -7.42 25.42
CA VAL A 53 -1.94 -8.13 25.11
C VAL A 53 -1.13 -8.38 26.37
N GLY A 54 -1.15 -7.44 27.32
CA GLY A 54 -0.44 -7.60 28.58
C GLY A 54 -0.91 -8.75 29.46
N PHE A 55 -2.19 -9.13 29.39
CA PHE A 55 -2.67 -10.35 30.06
C PHE A 55 -2.04 -11.60 29.43
N VAL A 56 -2.04 -11.69 28.10
CA VAL A 56 -1.41 -12.80 27.37
C VAL A 56 0.09 -12.86 27.64
N SER A 57 0.78 -11.72 27.60
CA SER A 57 2.21 -11.62 27.95
C SER A 57 2.50 -12.00 29.39
N MET A 58 1.56 -11.79 30.33
CA MET A 58 1.69 -12.26 31.71
C MET A 58 1.68 -13.79 31.79
N LEU A 59 0.80 -14.47 31.04
CA LEU A 59 0.80 -15.93 30.97
C LEU A 59 2.11 -16.48 30.41
N GLU A 60 2.64 -15.85 29.35
CA GLU A 60 3.95 -16.21 28.80
C GLU A 60 5.10 -15.98 29.78
N ALA A 61 5.08 -14.85 30.49
CA ALA A 61 6.05 -14.55 31.54
C ALA A 61 5.98 -15.59 32.67
N LEU A 62 4.77 -15.98 33.07
CA LEU A 62 4.53 -16.99 34.09
C LEU A 62 5.08 -18.35 33.68
N ASN A 63 4.91 -18.77 32.42
CA ASN A 63 5.49 -20.01 31.93
C ASN A 63 7.03 -20.03 31.94
N ARG A 64 7.67 -18.87 31.87
CA ARG A 64 9.14 -18.73 31.83
C ARG A 64 9.76 -18.34 33.18
N PHE A 65 8.94 -17.89 34.12
CA PHE A 65 9.40 -17.44 35.41
C PHE A 65 9.90 -18.61 36.26
N ASP A 66 11.04 -18.41 36.90
CA ASP A 66 11.65 -19.38 37.80
C ASP A 66 12.17 -18.64 39.03
N ALA A 67 11.48 -18.81 40.15
CA ALA A 67 11.80 -18.15 41.42
C ALA A 67 13.18 -18.56 41.97
N ALA A 68 13.68 -19.75 41.63
CA ALA A 68 14.97 -20.23 42.11
C ALA A 68 16.16 -19.60 41.37
N LYS A 69 15.95 -19.03 40.18
CA LYS A 69 17.00 -18.41 39.35
C LYS A 69 17.29 -16.93 39.69
N GLY A 70 16.63 -16.37 40.71
CA GLY A 70 16.97 -15.05 41.27
C GLY A 70 16.53 -13.83 40.43
N GLY A 71 15.65 -14.00 39.44
CA GLY A 71 15.02 -12.90 38.71
C GLY A 71 13.65 -12.54 39.30
N SER A 72 13.20 -11.29 39.14
CA SER A 72 11.85 -10.88 39.53
C SER A 72 10.82 -11.15 38.43
N PHE A 73 9.58 -11.43 38.84
CA PHE A 73 8.47 -11.65 37.91
C PHE A 73 8.18 -10.41 37.07
N ILE A 74 8.25 -9.21 37.67
CA ILE A 74 8.10 -7.94 36.94
C ILE A 74 9.17 -7.79 35.84
N GLY A 75 10.40 -8.27 36.08
CA GLY A 75 11.46 -8.31 35.08
C GLY A 75 11.10 -9.19 33.88
N GLN A 76 10.65 -10.42 34.15
CA GLN A 76 10.19 -11.35 33.10
C GLN A 76 8.97 -10.80 32.34
N LEU A 77 7.98 -10.27 33.05
CA LEU A 77 6.80 -9.64 32.47
C LEU A 77 7.17 -8.47 31.56
N SER A 78 8.10 -7.61 31.99
CA SER A 78 8.60 -6.50 31.17
C SER A 78 9.22 -6.99 29.85
N MET A 79 9.94 -8.11 29.88
CA MET A 79 10.49 -8.72 28.66
C MET A 79 9.39 -9.29 27.75
N SER A 80 8.43 -10.04 28.30
CA SER A 80 7.30 -10.59 27.53
C SER A 80 6.44 -9.48 26.93
N LEU A 81 6.16 -8.41 27.68
CA LEU A 81 5.41 -7.24 27.19
C LEU A 81 6.09 -6.56 26.00
N LYS A 82 7.42 -6.45 25.99
CA LYS A 82 8.14 -5.88 24.83
C LYS A 82 7.92 -6.71 23.57
N THR A 83 7.97 -8.04 23.69
CA THR A 83 7.72 -8.96 22.59
C THR A 83 6.27 -8.88 22.12
N GLY A 84 5.31 -9.01 23.05
CA GLY A 84 3.88 -8.95 22.74
C GLY A 84 3.47 -7.62 22.12
N PHE A 85 3.96 -6.49 22.64
CA PHE A 85 3.66 -5.18 22.05
C PHE A 85 4.30 -5.01 20.68
N ALA A 86 5.50 -5.53 20.44
CA ALA A 86 6.13 -5.46 19.11
C ALA A 86 5.36 -6.30 18.07
N GLU A 87 4.75 -7.41 18.50
CA GLU A 87 3.90 -8.24 17.65
C GLU A 87 2.56 -7.59 17.38
N ALA A 88 1.88 -7.10 18.42
CA ALA A 88 0.61 -6.41 18.30
C ALA A 88 0.71 -5.14 17.44
N THR A 89 1.81 -4.39 17.56
CA THR A 89 2.02 -3.21 16.71
C THR A 89 2.69 -3.57 15.40
N GLY A 90 3.12 -4.80 15.13
CA GLY A 90 3.93 -5.15 13.96
C GLY A 90 5.29 -4.44 13.85
N CYS A 91 5.73 -3.71 14.87
CA CYS A 91 6.97 -2.92 14.84
C CYS A 91 8.17 -3.73 15.35
N ARG A 92 8.58 -4.77 14.59
CA ARG A 92 9.79 -5.54 14.91
C ARG A 92 11.06 -4.97 14.28
N THR A 93 10.93 -4.12 13.26
CA THR A 93 12.05 -3.57 12.50
C THR A 93 11.82 -2.09 12.19
N ALA A 94 12.91 -1.36 11.91
CA ALA A 94 12.82 0.04 11.46
C ALA A 94 12.01 0.18 10.16
N ARG A 95 12.08 -0.82 9.27
CA ARG A 95 11.26 -0.85 8.04
C ARG A 95 9.76 -0.89 8.37
N ALA A 96 9.36 -1.77 9.28
CA ALA A 96 7.95 -1.87 9.70
C ALA A 96 7.47 -0.63 10.46
N PHE A 97 8.38 0.15 11.04
CA PHE A 97 8.05 1.42 11.69
C PHE A 97 7.77 2.55 10.67
N ASN A 98 8.32 2.45 9.46
CA ASN A 98 8.20 3.46 8.40
C ASN A 98 7.27 2.99 7.27
N GLU A 99 6.21 2.26 7.62
CA GLU A 99 5.25 1.76 6.65
C GLU A 99 4.44 2.93 6.06
N PRO A 100 4.18 2.99 4.74
CA PRO A 100 3.49 4.12 4.13
C PRO A 100 2.11 4.41 4.73
N LEU A 101 1.37 3.36 5.12
CA LEU A 101 0.06 3.47 5.78
C LEU A 101 0.11 4.25 7.10
N ASP A 102 1.23 4.19 7.83
CA ASP A 102 1.38 4.94 9.09
C ASP A 102 1.71 6.42 8.88
N ASN A 103 1.97 6.83 7.64
CA ASN A 103 2.28 8.21 7.28
C ASN A 103 1.28 8.78 6.26
N SER A 104 0.22 8.05 5.92
CA SER A 104 -0.85 8.56 5.08
C SER A 104 -1.80 9.45 5.87
N ILE A 105 -2.35 10.46 5.18
CA ILE A 105 -3.39 11.35 5.71
C ILE A 105 -4.75 10.84 5.20
N SER A 106 -5.78 10.89 6.03
CA SER A 106 -7.13 10.49 5.64
C SER A 106 -7.66 11.41 4.53
N LEU A 107 -8.35 10.86 3.54
CA LEU A 107 -9.05 11.67 2.53
C LEU A 107 -10.20 12.49 3.13
N GLU A 108 -10.79 11.99 4.21
CA GLU A 108 -11.83 12.66 5.00
C GLU A 108 -11.27 13.73 5.95
N THR A 109 -9.98 14.08 5.83
CA THR A 109 -9.40 15.15 6.65
C THR A 109 -10.02 16.48 6.20
N PRO A 110 -10.75 17.20 7.07
CA PRO A 110 -11.33 18.48 6.72
C PRO A 110 -10.22 19.51 6.47
N LEU A 111 -10.41 20.37 5.47
CA LEU A 111 -9.45 21.42 5.12
C LEU A 111 -9.70 22.73 5.88
N THR A 112 -10.94 22.93 6.31
CA THR A 112 -11.39 24.09 7.08
C THR A 112 -12.20 23.64 8.29
N ASP A 113 -12.42 24.55 9.24
CA ASP A 113 -13.25 24.30 10.43
C ASP A 113 -14.77 24.46 10.15
N GLU A 114 -15.17 24.63 8.88
CA GLU A 114 -16.57 24.82 8.48
C GLU A 114 -17.29 23.45 8.40
N GLU A 115 -18.54 23.38 8.87
CA GLU A 115 -19.31 22.11 8.94
C GLU A 115 -19.52 21.44 7.57
N ASP A 116 -19.60 22.22 6.49
CA ASP A 116 -19.77 21.75 5.11
C ASP A 116 -18.54 22.09 4.24
N GLY A 117 -17.36 22.20 4.86
CA GLY A 117 -16.11 22.48 4.16
C GLY A 117 -15.60 21.29 3.35
N ASP A 118 -14.82 21.56 2.31
CA ASP A 118 -14.20 20.53 1.47
C ASP A 118 -13.26 19.64 2.30
N VAL A 119 -13.23 18.35 1.97
CA VAL A 119 -12.24 17.41 2.52
C VAL A 119 -11.05 17.26 1.58
N LEU A 120 -9.93 16.74 2.10
CA LEU A 120 -8.71 16.53 1.31
C LEU A 120 -8.97 15.73 0.03
N GLY A 121 -9.85 14.73 0.09
CA GLY A 121 -10.22 13.88 -1.04
C GLY A 121 -10.85 14.64 -2.20
N ASP A 122 -11.63 15.69 -1.94
CA ASP A 122 -12.34 16.47 -2.95
C ASP A 122 -11.38 17.25 -3.87
N LEU A 123 -10.18 17.53 -3.39
CA LEU A 123 -9.13 18.24 -4.15
C LEU A 123 -8.24 17.30 -4.97
N ILE A 124 -8.39 15.98 -4.83
CA ILE A 124 -7.58 15.02 -5.57
C ILE A 124 -8.23 14.80 -6.93
N ILE A 125 -7.55 15.26 -7.98
CA ILE A 125 -7.97 15.08 -9.37
C ILE A 125 -7.88 13.60 -9.75
N ASP A 126 -8.90 13.07 -10.42
CA ASP A 126 -8.85 11.75 -11.05
C ASP A 126 -8.05 11.81 -12.37
N PRO A 127 -6.89 11.13 -12.47
CA PRO A 127 -6.10 11.12 -13.70
C PRO A 127 -6.85 10.52 -14.91
N ALA A 128 -7.85 9.66 -14.67
CA ALA A 128 -8.66 9.08 -15.74
C ALA A 128 -9.63 10.10 -16.35
N GLU A 129 -10.09 11.09 -15.57
CA GLU A 129 -10.95 12.17 -16.06
C GLU A 129 -10.17 13.15 -16.94
N GLU A 130 -8.91 13.46 -16.58
CA GLU A 130 -8.01 14.30 -17.38
C GLU A 130 -7.82 13.72 -18.80
N LEU A 131 -7.68 12.39 -18.90
CA LEU A 131 -7.57 11.68 -20.18
C LEU A 131 -8.83 11.79 -21.05
N ALA A 132 -10.03 11.90 -20.45
CA ALA A 132 -11.28 11.94 -21.19
C ALA A 132 -11.50 13.26 -21.94
N PHE A 133 -10.97 14.38 -21.44
CA PHE A 133 -11.03 15.67 -22.13
C PHE A 133 -10.00 15.77 -23.26
N ASP A 134 -8.79 15.25 -23.04
CA ASP A 134 -7.79 15.11 -24.10
C ASP A 134 -8.26 14.18 -25.23
N ASP A 135 -9.15 13.23 -24.92
CA ASP A 135 -9.66 12.23 -25.85
C ASP A 135 -10.47 12.84 -27.00
N VAL A 136 -11.18 13.97 -26.85
CA VAL A 136 -12.01 14.50 -27.95
C VAL A 136 -11.15 15.10 -29.07
N ALA A 137 -10.16 15.91 -28.71
CA ALA A 137 -9.22 16.48 -29.68
C ALA A 137 -8.28 15.41 -30.24
N ALA A 138 -7.83 14.47 -29.39
CA ALA A 138 -7.05 13.33 -29.82
C ALA A 138 -7.85 12.40 -30.75
N ALA A 139 -9.15 12.18 -30.49
CA ALA A 139 -10.02 11.36 -31.33
C ALA A 139 -10.29 12.00 -32.69
N ASP A 140 -10.56 13.32 -32.76
CA ASP A 140 -10.68 14.03 -34.05
C ASP A 140 -9.36 13.99 -34.82
N MET A 141 -8.22 14.18 -34.15
CA MET A 141 -6.90 14.05 -34.77
C MET A 141 -6.63 12.62 -35.27
N ALA A 142 -6.98 11.60 -34.47
CA ALA A 142 -6.84 10.20 -34.82
C ALA A 142 -7.73 9.82 -36.00
N GLN A 143 -8.97 10.32 -36.05
CA GLN A 143 -9.88 10.12 -37.16
C GLN A 143 -9.33 10.72 -38.45
N ARG A 144 -8.88 11.99 -38.41
CA ARG A 144 -8.27 12.66 -39.58
C ARG A 144 -6.99 11.96 -40.04
N LEU A 145 -6.17 11.47 -39.10
CA LEU A 145 -4.99 10.67 -39.42
C LEU A 145 -5.38 9.35 -40.09
N HIS A 146 -6.44 8.68 -39.61
CA HIS A 146 -6.96 7.46 -40.20
C HIS A 146 -7.42 7.68 -41.64
N GLU A 147 -8.22 8.71 -41.90
CA GLU A 147 -8.67 9.09 -43.24
C GLU A 147 -7.49 9.42 -44.19
N ALA A 148 -6.48 10.14 -43.69
CA ALA A 148 -5.28 10.45 -44.45
C ALA A 148 -4.44 9.19 -44.76
N LEU A 149 -4.36 8.24 -43.82
CA LEU A 149 -3.71 6.95 -44.03
C LEU A 149 -4.47 6.10 -45.05
N GLU A 150 -5.80 6.02 -44.98
CA GLU A 150 -6.61 5.29 -45.97
C GLU A 150 -6.40 5.86 -47.38
N THR A 151 -6.49 7.18 -47.52
CA THR A 151 -6.24 7.86 -48.81
C THR A 151 -4.84 7.57 -49.34
N ALA A 152 -3.82 7.56 -48.48
CA ALA A 152 -2.45 7.23 -48.87
C ALA A 152 -2.31 5.75 -49.28
N LEU A 153 -2.99 4.84 -48.59
CA LEU A 153 -2.98 3.41 -48.90
C LEU A 153 -3.71 3.08 -50.20
N GLU A 154 -4.74 3.83 -50.58
CA GLU A 154 -5.43 3.68 -51.88
C GLU A 154 -4.54 3.98 -53.08
N THR A 155 -3.48 4.79 -52.91
CA THR A 155 -2.52 5.05 -53.99
C THR A 155 -1.55 3.89 -54.26
N LEU A 156 -1.52 2.89 -53.36
CA LEU A 156 -0.62 1.74 -53.47
C LEU A 156 -1.25 0.58 -54.24
N PRO A 157 -0.44 -0.21 -54.96
CA PRO A 157 -0.88 -1.51 -55.48
C PRO A 157 -1.35 -2.44 -54.37
N GLU A 158 -2.34 -3.30 -54.66
CA GLU A 158 -3.02 -4.10 -53.64
C GLU A 158 -2.11 -5.05 -52.85
N LEU A 159 -1.06 -5.53 -53.50
CA LEU A 159 -0.03 -6.39 -52.89
C LEU A 159 0.83 -5.62 -51.85
N GLN A 160 1.02 -4.32 -52.07
CA GLN A 160 1.73 -3.41 -51.15
C GLN A 160 0.82 -2.97 -49.99
N LYS A 161 -0.44 -2.63 -50.28
CA LYS A 161 -1.45 -2.31 -49.26
C LYS A 161 -1.66 -3.47 -48.28
N THR A 162 -1.82 -4.68 -48.80
CA THR A 162 -1.98 -5.91 -47.99
C THR A 162 -0.76 -6.14 -47.09
N ALA A 163 0.46 -5.88 -47.57
CA ALA A 163 1.67 -6.02 -46.76
C ALA A 163 1.74 -5.01 -45.61
N ILE A 164 1.31 -3.76 -45.81
CA ILE A 164 1.22 -2.75 -44.74
C ILE A 164 0.16 -3.15 -43.70
N VAL A 165 -1.05 -3.51 -44.14
CA VAL A 165 -2.15 -3.90 -43.25
C VAL A 165 -1.77 -5.11 -42.41
N LYS A 166 -1.21 -6.16 -43.03
CA LYS A 166 -0.76 -7.34 -42.29
C LYS A 166 0.27 -7.00 -41.22
N ARG A 167 1.25 -6.15 -41.55
CA ARG A 167 2.34 -5.83 -40.62
C ARG A 167 1.92 -4.92 -39.47
N TYR A 168 1.09 -3.91 -39.72
CA TYR A 168 0.81 -2.84 -38.76
C TYR A 168 -0.59 -2.88 -38.14
N TYR A 169 -1.58 -3.48 -38.81
CA TYR A 169 -2.95 -3.62 -38.28
C TYR A 169 -3.24 -5.04 -37.73
N MET A 170 -2.63 -6.08 -38.31
CA MET A 170 -2.89 -7.48 -37.92
C MET A 170 -1.71 -8.14 -37.16
N ASP A 171 -0.58 -7.44 -37.02
CA ASP A 171 0.69 -7.93 -36.46
C ASP A 171 1.17 -9.28 -37.03
N GLU A 172 0.86 -9.54 -38.30
CA GLU A 172 1.27 -10.73 -39.05
C GLU A 172 2.59 -10.51 -39.81
N LYS A 173 3.26 -11.62 -40.16
CA LYS A 173 4.40 -11.57 -41.09
C LYS A 173 3.93 -11.20 -42.50
N ALA A 174 4.36 -10.03 -42.96
CA ALA A 174 4.20 -9.58 -44.34
C ALA A 174 5.44 -9.90 -45.20
N ASP A 175 5.26 -9.99 -46.52
CA ASP A 175 6.38 -10.06 -47.47
C ASP A 175 7.25 -8.80 -47.36
N SER A 176 8.51 -8.98 -46.96
CA SER A 176 9.45 -7.90 -46.72
C SER A 176 9.76 -7.08 -47.97
N LYS A 177 9.68 -7.68 -49.16
CA LYS A 177 9.91 -6.98 -50.43
C LYS A 177 8.74 -6.05 -50.75
N ALA A 178 7.52 -6.53 -50.60
CA ALA A 178 6.30 -5.75 -50.79
C ALA A 178 6.18 -4.62 -49.74
N LEU A 179 6.51 -4.90 -48.49
CA LEU A 179 6.50 -3.91 -47.39
C LEU A 179 7.49 -2.77 -47.64
N ASN A 180 8.73 -3.08 -48.02
CA ASN A 180 9.74 -2.05 -48.30
C ASN A 180 9.40 -1.22 -49.54
N ALA A 181 8.79 -1.82 -50.56
CA ALA A 181 8.28 -1.09 -51.72
C ALA A 181 7.15 -0.13 -51.34
N ALA A 182 6.21 -0.58 -50.50
CA ALA A 182 5.12 0.23 -49.97
C ALA A 182 5.63 1.45 -49.18
N LEU A 183 6.54 1.22 -48.22
CA LEU A 183 7.15 2.30 -47.43
C LEU A 183 7.92 3.30 -48.30
N ARG A 184 8.56 2.83 -49.37
CA ARG A 184 9.27 3.71 -50.31
C ARG A 184 8.30 4.59 -51.11
N ALA A 185 7.16 4.04 -51.53
CA ALA A 185 6.11 4.79 -52.22
C ALA A 185 5.45 5.82 -51.28
N LEU A 186 5.12 5.43 -50.04
CA LEU A 186 4.54 6.34 -49.03
C LEU A 186 5.48 7.50 -48.65
N ARG A 187 6.80 7.33 -48.78
CA ARG A 187 7.80 8.40 -48.57
C ARG A 187 7.87 9.42 -49.70
N HIS A 188 7.20 9.19 -50.83
CA HIS A 188 7.22 10.14 -51.94
C HIS A 188 6.59 11.48 -51.50
N PRO A 189 7.13 12.65 -51.91
CA PRO A 189 6.66 13.95 -51.44
C PRO A 189 5.17 14.22 -51.71
N SER A 190 4.62 13.65 -52.78
CA SER A 190 3.19 13.81 -53.12
C SER A 190 2.25 13.14 -52.11
N ILE A 191 2.69 12.06 -51.44
CA ILE A 191 1.88 11.29 -50.49
C ILE A 191 2.25 11.70 -49.06
N SER A 192 3.54 11.75 -48.75
CA SER A 192 4.03 12.07 -47.40
C SER A 192 3.69 13.49 -46.93
N LYS A 193 3.42 14.45 -47.83
CA LYS A 193 3.04 15.82 -47.44
C LYS A 193 1.72 15.87 -46.65
N GLY A 194 0.75 15.01 -47.00
CA GLY A 194 -0.52 14.90 -46.26
C GLY A 194 -0.37 14.26 -44.88
N LEU A 195 0.52 13.28 -44.77
CA LEU A 195 0.77 12.56 -43.52
C LEU A 195 1.66 13.32 -42.53
N ARG A 196 2.54 14.20 -43.02
CA ARG A 196 3.42 15.03 -42.16
C ARG A 196 2.69 16.05 -41.30
N GLY A 197 1.42 16.37 -41.61
CA GLY A 197 0.61 17.27 -40.78
C GLY A 197 0.21 16.67 -39.43
N PHE A 198 0.47 15.38 -39.20
CA PHE A 198 0.10 14.63 -38.00
C PHE A 198 1.31 14.20 -37.16
N LEU A 199 2.51 14.66 -37.50
CA LEU A 199 3.77 14.43 -36.77
C LEU A 199 4.17 15.70 -36.02
#